data_AF-A0A6G3WS17-F1
#
_entry.id   AF-A0A6G3WS17-F1
#
_cell.length_a   1.000
_cell.length_b   1.000
_cell.length_c   1.000
_cell.angle_alpha   90.00
_cell.angle_beta   90.00
_cell.angle_gamma   90.00
#
_symmetry.space_group_name_H-M   'P 1'
#
loop_
_entity.id
_entity.type
_entity.pdbx_description
1 polymer ?
#
loop_
_entity_poly.entity_id
_entity_poly.type
_entity_poly.pdbx_seq_one_letter_code
_entity_poly.pdbx_strand_id
1 'polypeptide(L)'
;DLPDDRAVGLIRELARAHVVERVGNGVWRQHDLMRAYAIELLGRHGDNQGAASNRLIEHYISLAADAMSALHGEGPTPSFATVEAALAWCDREHPNLQAATSMAATFGDDDGALRIQETLVAVYAHRGQTAEWEAAARMAVRFAREAKDHPGRSRALHQVMVALERGGRQGEAMEAAGVLLRFQQVVIEAASLAEHPLDCQRLLQHAVAAVAESGRLLGEREDRLLHTRRTDIARVANARHLDETFREIGPRAPRRPAGPDTEDIPGED
;
A
#
# COMPACT_ATOMS: atom_id res chain seq x y z
N ASP A 1 18.02 -23.21 2.95
CA ASP A 1 17.49 -23.45 4.30
C ASP A 1 17.96 -24.78 4.89
N LEU A 2 17.82 -24.94 6.20
CA LEU A 2 18.11 -26.17 6.94
C LEU A 2 16.87 -27.08 6.95
N PRO A 3 17.03 -28.42 6.94
CA PRO A 3 15.91 -29.34 7.16
C PRO A 3 15.19 -29.10 8.51
N ASP A 4 13.87 -29.29 8.54
CA ASP A 4 13.01 -28.99 9.71
C ASP A 4 13.46 -29.70 10.98
N ASP A 5 13.84 -30.97 10.88
CA ASP A 5 14.33 -31.78 12.01
C ASP A 5 15.62 -31.19 12.60
N ARG A 6 16.52 -30.73 11.72
CA ARG A 6 17.76 -30.07 12.11
C ARG A 6 17.51 -28.70 12.72
N ALA A 7 16.58 -27.92 12.17
CA ALA A 7 16.17 -26.63 12.73
C ALA A 7 15.59 -26.79 14.14
N VAL A 8 14.70 -27.77 14.34
CA VAL A 8 14.13 -28.10 15.65
C VAL A 8 15.20 -28.54 16.64
N GLY A 9 16.18 -29.34 16.19
CA GLY A 9 17.33 -29.74 17.00
C GLY A 9 18.13 -28.54 17.52
N LEU A 10 18.46 -27.60 16.62
CA LEU A 10 19.20 -26.38 16.94
C LEU A 10 18.43 -25.45 17.89
N ILE A 11 17.12 -25.24 17.65
CA ILE A 11 16.30 -24.41 18.55
C ILE A 11 16.26 -25.00 19.96
N ARG A 12 16.16 -26.32 20.10
CA ARG A 12 16.22 -26.99 21.42
C ARG A 12 17.58 -26.86 22.08
N GLU A 13 18.66 -26.81 21.32
CA GLU A 13 20.01 -26.54 21.84
C GLU A 13 20.13 -25.11 22.34
N LEU A 14 19.70 -24.12 21.55
CA LEU A 14 19.62 -22.72 21.97
C LEU A 14 18.75 -22.54 23.22
N ALA A 15 17.66 -23.28 23.33
CA ALA A 15 16.79 -23.25 24.50
C ALA A 15 17.49 -23.82 25.76
N ARG A 16 18.21 -24.94 25.63
CA ARG A 16 19.03 -25.50 26.73
C ARG A 16 20.13 -24.54 27.18
N ALA A 17 20.65 -23.74 26.25
CA ALA A 17 21.63 -22.69 26.52
C ALA A 17 21.01 -21.35 27.00
N HIS A 18 19.69 -21.29 27.22
CA HIS A 18 18.96 -20.08 27.62
C HIS A 18 19.11 -18.89 26.65
N VAL A 19 19.44 -19.16 25.39
CA VAL A 19 19.52 -18.15 24.33
C VAL A 19 18.12 -17.78 23.83
N VAL A 20 17.27 -18.79 23.71
CA VAL A 20 15.86 -18.66 23.35
C VAL A 20 14.99 -19.33 24.41
N GLU A 21 13.73 -18.94 24.47
CA GLU A 21 12.74 -19.55 25.34
C GLU A 21 11.45 -19.85 24.58
N ARG A 22 10.73 -20.87 25.05
CA ARG A 22 9.47 -21.30 24.45
C ARG A 22 8.33 -20.46 25.03
N VAL A 23 7.58 -19.79 24.16
CA VAL A 23 6.45 -18.93 24.53
C VAL A 23 5.10 -19.61 24.24
N GLY A 24 5.11 -20.64 23.39
CA GLY A 24 3.91 -21.38 23.02
C GLY A 24 4.23 -22.67 22.26
N ASN A 25 3.21 -23.28 21.67
CA ASN A 25 3.40 -24.47 20.83
C ASN A 25 4.08 -24.08 19.51
N GLY A 26 5.35 -24.45 19.36
CA GLY A 26 6.16 -24.10 18.18
C GLY A 26 6.65 -22.64 18.16
N VAL A 27 6.30 -21.83 19.18
CA VAL A 27 6.68 -20.42 19.25
C VAL A 27 7.84 -20.23 20.21
N TRP A 28 8.88 -19.57 19.72
CA TRP A 28 10.12 -19.29 20.43
C TRP A 28 10.42 -17.80 20.37
N ARG A 29 11.02 -17.25 21.41
CA ARG A 29 11.57 -15.88 21.41
C ARG A 29 12.99 -15.88 21.95
N GLN A 30 13.79 -14.90 21.55
CA GLN A 30 15.09 -14.69 22.17
C GLN A 30 14.90 -14.19 23.61
N HIS A 31 15.71 -14.69 24.53
CA HIS A 31 15.67 -14.23 25.92
C HIS A 31 16.16 -12.77 25.99
N ASP A 32 15.44 -11.90 26.70
CA ASP A 32 15.68 -10.45 26.68
C ASP A 32 17.10 -10.06 27.11
N LEU A 33 17.63 -10.73 28.15
CA LEU A 33 19.01 -10.52 28.59
C LEU A 33 20.05 -10.89 27.52
N MET A 34 19.83 -12.00 26.81
CA MET A 34 20.72 -12.45 25.74
C MET A 34 20.63 -11.52 24.54
N ARG A 35 19.44 -10.98 24.25
CA ARG A 35 19.25 -9.95 23.23
C ARG A 35 20.00 -8.66 23.58
N ALA A 36 19.88 -8.18 24.82
CA ALA A 36 20.60 -6.99 25.28
C ALA A 36 22.13 -7.19 25.19
N TYR A 37 22.63 -8.35 25.62
CA TYR A 37 24.04 -8.68 25.54
C TYR A 37 24.53 -8.81 24.09
N ALA A 38 23.73 -9.40 23.19
CA ALA A 38 24.06 -9.46 21.77
C ALA A 38 24.16 -8.05 21.15
N ILE A 39 23.24 -7.14 21.48
CA ILE A 39 23.28 -5.74 21.03
C ILE A 39 24.55 -5.04 21.51
N GLU A 40 24.95 -5.25 22.77
CA GLU A 40 26.20 -4.72 23.31
C GLU A 40 27.43 -5.25 22.56
N LEU A 41 27.45 -6.54 22.26
CA LEU A 41 28.54 -7.18 21.52
C LEU A 41 28.63 -6.66 20.08
N LEU A 42 27.48 -6.48 19.42
CA LEU A 42 27.38 -5.88 18.08
C LEU A 42 27.96 -4.46 18.05
N GLY A 43 27.63 -3.65 19.06
CA GLY A 43 28.17 -2.28 19.15
C GLY A 43 29.68 -2.23 19.33
N ARG A 44 30.28 -3.23 20.00
CA ARG A 44 31.73 -3.27 20.26
C ARG A 44 32.55 -3.86 19.12
N HIS A 45 32.03 -4.89 18.48
CA HIS A 45 32.82 -5.71 17.55
C HIS A 45 32.32 -5.63 16.10
N GLY A 46 31.12 -5.08 15.87
CA GLY A 46 30.41 -5.23 14.62
C GLY A 46 30.01 -6.68 14.36
N ASP A 47 29.21 -6.90 13.32
CA ASP A 47 28.87 -8.23 12.80
C ASP A 47 28.40 -8.09 11.33
N ASN A 48 28.45 -9.19 10.58
CA ASN A 48 27.95 -9.26 9.22
C ASN A 48 26.49 -9.74 9.21
N GLN A 49 25.60 -8.97 9.85
CA GLN A 49 24.19 -9.32 9.97
C GLN A 49 23.42 -9.20 8.65
N GLY A 50 23.94 -8.43 7.68
CA GLY A 50 23.20 -8.06 6.47
C GLY A 50 22.59 -9.26 5.74
N ALA A 51 23.36 -10.33 5.53
CA ALA A 51 22.85 -11.51 4.84
C ALA A 51 21.74 -12.26 5.62
N ALA A 52 21.80 -12.28 6.95
CA ALA A 52 20.77 -12.92 7.78
C ALA A 52 19.52 -12.03 7.89
N SER A 53 19.70 -10.74 8.10
CA SER A 53 18.62 -9.74 8.12
C SER A 53 17.86 -9.71 6.81
N ASN A 54 18.56 -9.70 5.66
CA ASN A 54 17.91 -9.68 4.35
C ASN A 54 17.04 -10.92 4.14
N ARG A 55 17.53 -12.13 4.47
CA ARG A 55 16.71 -13.36 4.38
C ARG A 55 15.45 -13.28 5.25
N LEU A 56 15.55 -12.70 6.45
CA LEU A 56 14.41 -12.53 7.34
C LEU A 56 13.41 -11.50 6.81
N ILE A 57 13.89 -10.38 6.30
CA ILE A 57 13.07 -9.34 5.66
C ILE A 57 12.37 -9.92 4.43
N GLU A 58 13.09 -10.58 3.53
CA GLU A 58 12.54 -11.24 2.34
C GLU A 58 11.47 -12.27 2.68
N HIS A 59 11.68 -13.05 3.75
CA HIS A 59 10.68 -14.00 4.25
C HIS A 59 9.39 -13.29 4.67
N TYR A 60 9.50 -12.21 5.46
CA TYR A 60 8.33 -11.44 5.88
C TYR A 60 7.67 -10.69 4.73
N ILE A 61 8.43 -10.18 3.76
CA ILE A 61 7.89 -9.55 2.54
C ILE A 61 7.04 -10.57 1.76
N SER A 62 7.54 -11.80 1.59
CA SER A 62 6.84 -12.86 0.87
C SER A 62 5.52 -13.23 1.55
N LEU A 63 5.56 -13.48 2.86
CA LEU A 63 4.35 -13.80 3.63
C LEU A 63 3.37 -12.62 3.70
N ALA A 64 3.87 -11.39 3.83
CA ALA A 64 3.05 -10.19 3.84
C ALA A 64 2.34 -9.99 2.50
N ALA A 65 3.00 -10.28 1.38
CA ALA A 65 2.40 -10.25 0.04
C ALA A 65 1.30 -11.30 -0.12
N ASP A 66 1.55 -12.54 0.31
CA ASP A 66 0.55 -13.61 0.31
C ASP A 66 -0.66 -13.27 1.18
N ALA A 67 -0.44 -12.67 2.36
CA ALA A 67 -1.52 -12.23 3.23
C ALA A 67 -2.33 -11.10 2.59
N MET A 68 -1.67 -10.11 1.97
CA MET A 68 -2.33 -9.00 1.30
C MET A 68 -3.18 -9.47 0.11
N SER A 69 -2.65 -10.36 -0.73
CA SER A 69 -3.39 -10.94 -1.87
C SER A 69 -4.62 -11.72 -1.40
N ALA A 70 -4.50 -12.51 -0.32
CA ALA A 70 -5.65 -13.18 0.29
C ALA A 70 -6.70 -12.18 0.79
N LEU A 71 -6.28 -11.11 1.51
CA LEU A 71 -7.18 -10.07 2.02
C LEU A 71 -7.91 -9.29 0.92
N HIS A 72 -7.32 -9.16 -0.27
CA HIS A 72 -7.95 -8.54 -1.44
C HIS A 72 -8.91 -9.48 -2.19
N GLY A 73 -8.99 -10.76 -1.80
CA GLY A 73 -9.88 -11.74 -2.44
C GLY A 73 -9.36 -12.23 -3.79
N GLU A 74 -8.05 -12.19 -4.03
CA GLU A 74 -7.41 -12.66 -5.27
C GLU A 74 -7.36 -14.20 -5.37
N GLY A 75 -7.80 -14.90 -4.32
CA GLY A 75 -7.85 -16.35 -4.22
C GLY A 75 -6.87 -16.91 -3.20
N PRO A 76 -6.77 -18.26 -3.11
CA PRO A 76 -5.78 -18.91 -2.25
C PRO A 76 -4.35 -18.57 -2.67
N THR A 77 -3.51 -18.26 -1.70
CA THR A 77 -2.08 -18.03 -1.89
C THR A 77 -1.27 -19.23 -1.42
N PRO A 78 0.03 -19.34 -1.77
CA PRO A 78 0.87 -20.43 -1.30
C PRO A 78 0.87 -20.58 0.23
N SER A 79 0.84 -19.46 0.95
CA SER A 79 0.87 -19.44 2.42
C SER A 79 -0.51 -19.48 3.09
N PHE A 80 -1.57 -19.01 2.42
CA PHE A 80 -2.91 -18.87 3.02
C PHE A 80 -4.03 -19.35 2.10
N ALA A 81 -4.71 -20.41 2.53
CA ALA A 81 -5.85 -20.95 1.79
C ALA A 81 -7.13 -20.09 1.91
N THR A 82 -7.26 -19.29 2.97
CA THR A 82 -8.43 -18.46 3.23
C THR A 82 -8.05 -17.10 3.81
N VAL A 83 -8.99 -16.14 3.74
CA VAL A 83 -8.88 -14.82 4.36
C VAL A 83 -8.70 -14.92 5.88
N GLU A 84 -9.44 -15.83 6.52
CA GLU A 84 -9.39 -16.05 7.96
C GLU A 84 -8.01 -16.58 8.40
N ALA A 85 -7.40 -17.46 7.61
CA ALA A 85 -6.07 -17.97 7.87
C ALA A 85 -5.01 -16.86 7.77
N ALA A 86 -5.12 -15.99 6.76
CA ALA A 86 -4.26 -14.82 6.61
C ALA A 86 -4.41 -13.84 7.78
N LEU A 87 -5.65 -13.52 8.19
CA LEU A 87 -5.91 -12.65 9.34
C LEU A 87 -5.36 -13.22 10.65
N ALA A 88 -5.57 -14.52 10.91
CA ALA A 88 -5.07 -15.19 12.11
C ALA A 88 -3.53 -15.24 12.16
N TRP A 89 -2.88 -15.34 10.99
CA TRP A 89 -1.43 -15.19 10.88
C TRP A 89 -1.00 -13.75 11.16
N CYS A 90 -1.64 -12.76 10.54
CA CYS A 90 -1.34 -11.35 10.78
C CYS A 90 -1.48 -10.97 12.26
N ASP A 91 -2.47 -11.50 12.98
CA ASP A 91 -2.63 -11.29 14.42
C ASP A 91 -1.46 -11.81 15.23
N ARG A 92 -1.04 -13.04 14.94
CA ARG A 92 0.05 -13.70 15.65
C ARG A 92 1.39 -13.04 15.34
N GLU A 93 1.61 -12.67 14.08
CA GLU A 93 2.87 -12.10 13.60
C GLU A 93 2.91 -10.57 13.66
N HIS A 94 1.86 -9.90 14.13
CA HIS A 94 1.78 -8.44 14.15
C HIS A 94 3.03 -7.76 14.76
N PRO A 95 3.54 -8.17 15.95
CA PRO A 95 4.75 -7.60 16.51
C PRO A 95 5.99 -7.85 15.63
N ASN A 96 6.04 -9.00 14.94
CA ASN A 96 7.14 -9.37 14.07
C ASN A 96 7.10 -8.62 12.74
N LEU A 97 5.92 -8.33 12.20
CA LEU A 97 5.74 -7.46 11.04
C LEU A 97 6.25 -6.05 11.35
N GLN A 98 5.87 -5.49 12.51
CA GLN A 98 6.37 -4.18 12.95
C GLN A 98 7.90 -4.18 13.14
N ALA A 99 8.44 -5.24 13.73
CA ALA A 99 9.89 -5.40 13.90
C ALA A 99 10.61 -5.52 12.56
N ALA A 100 10.08 -6.32 11.62
CA ALA A 100 10.64 -6.50 10.28
C ALA A 100 10.60 -5.21 9.46
N THR A 101 9.50 -4.45 9.51
CA THR A 101 9.41 -3.11 8.90
C THR A 101 10.47 -2.16 9.47
N SER A 102 10.63 -2.14 10.80
CA SER A 102 11.63 -1.28 11.46
C SER A 102 13.06 -1.70 11.12
N MET A 103 13.29 -3.02 11.02
CA MET A 103 14.58 -3.59 10.65
C MET A 103 14.93 -3.26 9.19
N ALA A 104 14.00 -3.41 8.25
CA ALA A 104 14.18 -3.02 6.85
C ALA A 104 14.56 -1.53 6.73
N ALA A 105 13.80 -0.65 7.39
CA ALA A 105 14.13 0.78 7.43
C ALA A 105 15.51 1.08 8.04
N THR A 106 15.89 0.37 9.11
CA THR A 106 17.21 0.53 9.76
C THR A 106 18.36 0.14 8.82
N PHE A 107 18.16 -0.86 7.96
CA PHE A 107 19.14 -1.28 6.96
C PHE A 107 19.03 -0.52 5.62
N GLY A 108 18.15 0.49 5.53
CA GLY A 108 17.95 1.30 4.33
C GLY A 108 17.14 0.62 3.22
N ASP A 109 16.43 -0.46 3.53
CA ASP A 109 15.50 -1.13 2.62
C ASP A 109 14.08 -0.55 2.78
N ASP A 110 13.89 0.68 2.31
CA ASP A 110 12.60 1.37 2.37
C ASP A 110 11.54 0.71 1.46
N ASP A 111 11.94 0.02 0.39
CA ASP A 111 11.04 -0.76 -0.46
C ASP A 111 10.48 -1.97 0.30
N GLY A 112 11.35 -2.75 0.94
CA GLY A 112 10.94 -3.86 1.80
C GLY A 112 10.07 -3.40 2.97
N ALA A 113 10.45 -2.28 3.61
CA ALA A 113 9.65 -1.67 4.67
C ALA A 113 8.25 -1.27 4.17
N LEU A 114 8.16 -0.65 2.99
CA LEU A 114 6.89 -0.29 2.36
C LEU A 114 6.01 -1.51 2.12
N ARG A 115 6.56 -2.58 1.52
CA ARG A 115 5.80 -3.78 1.16
C ARG A 115 5.19 -4.48 2.39
N ILE A 116 5.94 -4.56 3.49
CA ILE A 116 5.41 -5.10 4.75
C ILE A 116 4.34 -4.15 5.33
N GLN A 117 4.60 -2.84 5.25
CA GLN A 117 3.69 -1.81 5.78
C GLN A 117 2.34 -1.77 5.04
N GLU A 118 2.31 -2.01 3.73
CA GLU A 118 1.07 -2.10 2.94
C GLU A 118 0.16 -3.24 3.45
N THR A 119 0.72 -4.36 3.92
CA THR A 119 -0.06 -5.44 4.54
C THR A 119 -0.68 -5.00 5.86
N LEU A 120 0.04 -4.26 6.70
CA LEU A 120 -0.53 -3.70 7.94
C LEU A 120 -1.68 -2.72 7.64
N VAL A 121 -1.54 -1.89 6.60
CA VAL A 121 -2.61 -1.02 6.10
C VAL A 121 -3.85 -1.85 5.72
N ALA A 122 -3.67 -2.92 4.93
CA ALA A 122 -4.77 -3.80 4.52
C ALA A 122 -5.47 -4.48 5.70
N VAL A 123 -4.71 -4.96 6.70
CA VAL A 123 -5.26 -5.57 7.91
C VAL A 123 -6.13 -4.59 8.71
N TYR A 124 -5.63 -3.37 8.94
CA TYR A 124 -6.40 -2.36 9.68
C TYR A 124 -7.63 -1.88 8.91
N ALA A 125 -7.51 -1.75 7.58
CA ALA A 125 -8.63 -1.44 6.69
C ALA A 125 -9.73 -2.51 6.77
N HIS A 126 -9.34 -3.78 6.68
CA HIS A 126 -10.26 -4.92 6.77
C HIS A 126 -11.02 -4.95 8.11
N ARG A 127 -10.39 -4.49 9.19
CA ARG A 127 -10.97 -4.46 10.54
C ARG A 127 -11.75 -3.19 10.86
N GLY A 128 -11.72 -2.18 9.99
CA GLY A 128 -12.29 -0.87 10.28
C GLY A 128 -11.59 -0.13 11.42
N GLN A 129 -10.32 -0.43 11.70
CA GLN A 129 -9.51 0.23 12.74
C GLN A 129 -8.93 1.53 12.16
N THR A 130 -9.76 2.57 12.08
CA THR A 130 -9.46 3.75 11.26
C THR A 130 -8.26 4.56 11.76
N ALA A 131 -8.00 4.61 13.06
CA ALA A 131 -6.86 5.33 13.62
C ALA A 131 -5.53 4.62 13.31
N GLU A 132 -5.48 3.31 13.51
CA GLU A 132 -4.33 2.45 13.20
C GLU A 132 -4.09 2.40 11.68
N TRP A 133 -5.16 2.32 10.88
CA TRP A 133 -5.10 2.39 9.43
C TRP A 133 -4.48 3.71 8.96
N GLU A 134 -4.94 4.85 9.48
CA GLU A 134 -4.35 6.15 9.14
C GLU A 134 -2.87 6.20 9.51
N ALA A 135 -2.51 5.80 10.73
CA ALA A 135 -1.13 5.79 11.20
C ALA A 135 -0.24 4.91 10.30
N ALA A 136 -0.73 3.72 9.95
CA ALA A 136 -0.02 2.79 9.07
C ALA A 136 0.15 3.36 7.66
N ALA A 137 -0.90 3.97 7.09
CA ALA A 137 -0.87 4.56 5.76
C ALA A 137 0.07 5.78 5.70
N ARG A 138 0.12 6.61 6.74
CA ARG A 138 1.08 7.73 6.82
C ARG A 138 2.53 7.28 6.89
N MET A 139 2.79 6.12 7.53
CA MET A 139 4.12 5.51 7.52
C MET A 139 4.44 4.94 6.12
N ALA A 140 3.49 4.31 5.44
CA ALA A 140 3.67 3.87 4.05
C ALA A 140 3.97 5.06 3.11
N VAL A 141 3.35 6.22 3.31
CA VAL A 141 3.71 7.45 2.57
C VAL A 141 5.18 7.84 2.78
N ARG A 142 5.73 7.64 3.99
CA ARG A 142 7.14 7.92 4.27
C ARG A 142 8.05 6.91 3.56
N PHE A 143 7.82 5.61 3.73
CA PHE A 143 8.65 4.58 3.08
C PHE A 143 8.60 4.71 1.56
N ALA A 144 7.43 4.91 0.96
CA ALA A 144 7.32 5.13 -0.48
C ALA A 144 8.02 6.39 -0.97
N ARG A 145 8.13 7.43 -0.12
CA ARG A 145 8.92 8.62 -0.45
C ARG A 145 10.41 8.31 -0.45
N GLU A 146 10.92 7.65 0.58
CA GLU A 146 12.35 7.33 0.69
C GLU A 146 12.78 6.31 -0.38
N ALA A 147 11.93 5.31 -0.66
CA ALA A 147 12.10 4.35 -1.76
C ALA A 147 11.94 4.98 -3.16
N LYS A 148 11.46 6.23 -3.25
CA LYS A 148 11.09 6.92 -4.50
C LYS A 148 10.03 6.16 -5.34
N ASP A 149 9.19 5.37 -4.68
CA ASP A 149 8.06 4.68 -5.28
C ASP A 149 6.86 5.64 -5.42
N HIS A 150 6.74 6.28 -6.58
CA HIS A 150 5.60 7.16 -6.89
C HIS A 150 4.25 6.43 -6.86
N PRO A 151 4.09 5.24 -7.49
CA PRO A 151 2.90 4.39 -7.32
C PRO A 151 2.56 4.11 -5.86
N GLY A 152 3.50 3.61 -5.07
CA GLY A 152 3.31 3.28 -3.67
C GLY A 152 2.91 4.48 -2.83
N ARG A 153 3.52 5.64 -3.10
CA ARG A 153 3.16 6.87 -2.40
C ARG A 153 1.75 7.33 -2.75
N SER A 154 1.33 7.17 -4.00
CA SER A 154 -0.04 7.48 -4.42
C SER A 154 -1.05 6.53 -3.78
N ARG A 155 -0.78 5.22 -3.76
CA ARG A 155 -1.61 4.23 -3.03
C ARG A 155 -1.70 4.56 -1.55
N ALA A 156 -0.59 4.87 -0.89
CA ALA A 156 -0.56 5.20 0.53
C ALA A 156 -1.31 6.50 0.85
N LEU A 157 -1.19 7.54 0.01
CA LEU A 157 -1.99 8.78 0.16
C LEU A 157 -3.50 8.51 0.01
N HIS A 158 -3.87 7.65 -0.93
CA HIS A 158 -5.26 7.20 -1.07
C HIS A 158 -5.74 6.48 0.20
N GLN A 159 -4.93 5.59 0.78
CA GLN A 159 -5.25 4.90 2.02
C GLN A 159 -5.40 5.86 3.22
N VAL A 160 -4.61 6.94 3.30
CA VAL A 160 -4.80 8.00 4.32
C VAL A 160 -6.16 8.68 4.15
N MET A 161 -6.51 9.05 2.92
CA MET A 161 -7.80 9.69 2.61
C MET A 161 -8.97 8.78 3.00
N VAL A 162 -8.93 7.50 2.61
CA VAL A 162 -10.00 6.54 2.94
C VAL A 162 -10.09 6.29 4.44
N ALA A 163 -8.96 6.14 5.15
CA ALA A 163 -8.95 5.95 6.60
C ALA A 163 -9.61 7.13 7.34
N LEU A 164 -9.31 8.37 6.93
CA LEU A 164 -9.92 9.58 7.49
C LEU A 164 -11.42 9.66 7.21
N GLU A 165 -11.83 9.34 5.98
CA GLU A 165 -13.24 9.31 5.60
C GLU A 165 -14.02 8.27 6.42
N ARG A 166 -13.50 7.05 6.51
CA ARG A 166 -14.09 5.95 7.28
C ARG A 166 -14.13 6.25 8.78
N GLY A 167 -13.17 7.03 9.27
CA GLY A 167 -13.15 7.55 10.65
C GLY A 167 -14.10 8.74 10.89
N GLY A 168 -14.86 9.18 9.88
CA GLY A 168 -15.82 10.29 10.00
C GLY A 168 -15.17 11.68 10.01
N ARG A 169 -13.87 11.79 9.78
CA ARG A 169 -13.09 13.05 9.82
C ARG A 169 -13.14 13.74 8.45
N GLN A 170 -14.34 14.15 8.04
CA GLN A 170 -14.63 14.63 6.68
C GLN A 170 -13.74 15.80 6.24
N GLY A 171 -13.51 16.80 7.09
CA GLY A 171 -12.65 17.94 6.74
C GLY A 171 -11.22 17.51 6.40
N GLU A 172 -10.64 16.61 7.21
CA GLU A 172 -9.29 16.09 6.99
C GLU A 172 -9.23 15.13 5.80
N ALA A 173 -10.29 14.35 5.56
CA ALA A 173 -10.41 13.51 4.38
C ALA A 173 -10.42 14.36 3.09
N MET A 174 -11.11 15.50 3.08
CA MET A 174 -11.08 16.44 1.95
C MET A 174 -9.68 17.05 1.76
N GLU A 175 -8.98 17.41 2.84
CA GLU A 175 -7.59 17.88 2.74
C GLU A 175 -6.67 16.80 2.16
N ALA A 176 -6.80 15.57 2.63
CA ALA A 176 -6.06 14.41 2.12
C ALA A 176 -6.38 14.13 0.65
N ALA A 177 -7.64 14.25 0.24
CA ALA A 177 -8.06 14.15 -1.16
C ALA A 177 -7.39 15.23 -2.03
N GLY A 178 -7.29 16.47 -1.52
CA GLY A 178 -6.56 17.54 -2.20
C GLY A 178 -5.07 17.23 -2.35
N VAL A 179 -4.44 16.65 -1.33
CA VAL A 179 -3.03 16.19 -1.40
C VAL A 179 -2.87 15.08 -2.44
N LEU A 180 -3.74 14.06 -2.42
CA LEU A 180 -3.73 12.97 -3.38
C LEU A 180 -3.88 13.47 -4.82
N LEU A 181 -4.84 14.37 -5.06
CA LEU A 181 -5.11 14.95 -6.38
C LEU A 181 -3.93 15.76 -6.91
N ARG A 182 -3.28 16.57 -6.07
CA ARG A 182 -2.06 17.30 -6.45
C ARG A 182 -0.93 16.33 -6.79
N PHE A 183 -0.76 15.27 -6.01
CA PHE A 183 0.28 14.27 -6.23
C PHE A 183 0.14 13.51 -7.55
N GLN A 184 -1.08 13.42 -8.11
CA GLN A 184 -1.26 12.77 -9.42
C GLN A 184 -0.48 13.44 -10.55
N GLN A 185 -0.04 14.70 -10.41
CA GLN A 185 0.88 15.29 -11.38
C GLN A 185 2.15 14.46 -11.55
N VAL A 186 2.75 14.02 -10.44
CA VAL A 186 3.98 13.23 -10.42
C VAL A 186 3.75 11.85 -11.02
N VAL A 187 2.61 11.23 -10.71
CA VAL A 187 2.24 9.91 -11.24
C VAL A 187 2.01 9.96 -12.75
N ILE A 188 1.32 11.00 -13.24
CA ILE A 188 1.06 11.20 -14.67
C ILE A 188 2.35 11.51 -15.43
N GLU A 189 3.24 12.31 -14.85
CA GLU A 189 4.57 12.57 -15.40
C GLU A 189 5.40 11.28 -15.49
N ALA A 190 5.44 10.48 -14.42
CA ALA A 190 6.08 9.18 -14.43
C ALA A 190 5.48 8.24 -15.50
N ALA A 191 4.15 8.26 -15.69
CA ALA A 191 3.51 7.48 -16.75
C ALA A 191 3.97 7.92 -18.15
N SER A 192 4.13 9.23 -18.37
CA SER A 192 4.61 9.76 -19.65
C SER A 192 6.06 9.37 -19.97
N LEU A 193 6.87 9.14 -18.93
CA LEU A 193 8.28 8.76 -19.03
C LEU A 193 8.50 7.24 -18.97
N ALA A 194 7.45 6.44 -18.73
CA ALA A 194 7.57 5.00 -18.58
C ALA A 194 8.04 4.34 -19.89
N GLU A 195 9.12 3.57 -19.80
CA GLU A 195 9.73 2.87 -20.94
C GLU A 195 8.76 1.84 -21.54
N HIS A 196 8.13 1.03 -20.68
CA HIS A 196 7.21 -0.02 -21.09
C HIS A 196 5.76 0.48 -21.18
N PRO A 197 5.01 0.12 -22.26
CA PRO A 197 3.61 0.49 -22.40
C PRO A 197 2.71 0.01 -21.24
N LEU A 198 2.99 -1.17 -20.70
CA LEU A 198 2.23 -1.74 -19.58
C LEU A 198 2.40 -0.92 -18.29
N ASP A 199 3.59 -0.41 -18.04
CA ASP A 199 3.85 0.43 -16.85
C ASP A 199 3.13 1.78 -16.99
N CYS A 200 3.19 2.39 -18.17
CA CYS A 200 2.41 3.58 -18.49
C CYS A 200 0.91 3.34 -18.25
N GLN A 201 0.37 2.24 -18.78
CA GLN A 201 -1.05 1.89 -18.62
C GLN A 201 -1.43 1.73 -17.15
N ARG A 202 -0.64 0.99 -16.36
CA ARG A 202 -0.89 0.78 -14.93
C ARG A 202 -0.86 2.09 -14.14
N LEU A 203 0.12 2.96 -14.41
CA LEU A 203 0.23 4.27 -13.78
C LEU A 203 -0.97 5.16 -14.09
N LEU A 204 -1.42 5.18 -15.34
CA LEU A 204 -2.60 5.96 -15.74
C LEU A 204 -3.89 5.40 -15.13
N GLN A 205 -4.08 4.08 -15.09
CA GLN A 205 -5.23 3.46 -14.41
C GLN A 205 -5.28 3.85 -12.92
N HIS A 206 -4.14 3.82 -12.24
CA HIS A 206 -4.04 4.26 -10.86
C HIS A 206 -4.36 5.76 -10.71
N ALA A 207 -3.83 6.61 -11.58
CA ALA A 207 -4.11 8.05 -11.55
C ALA A 207 -5.59 8.35 -11.79
N VAL A 208 -6.25 7.65 -12.71
CA VAL A 208 -7.69 7.77 -12.98
C VAL A 208 -8.51 7.45 -11.73
N ALA A 209 -8.22 6.32 -11.08
CA ALA A 209 -8.91 5.93 -9.85
C ALA A 209 -8.71 6.98 -8.74
N ALA A 210 -7.48 7.43 -8.54
CA ALA A 210 -7.17 8.45 -7.53
C ALA A 210 -7.84 9.81 -7.80
N VAL A 211 -7.91 10.25 -9.05
CA VAL A 211 -8.62 11.49 -9.44
C VAL A 211 -10.13 11.34 -9.24
N ALA A 212 -10.69 10.18 -9.55
CA ALA A 212 -12.12 9.91 -9.37
C ALA A 212 -12.51 9.95 -7.89
N GLU A 213 -11.77 9.25 -7.02
CA GLU A 213 -12.02 9.24 -5.58
C GLU A 213 -11.79 10.62 -4.94
N SER A 214 -10.75 11.34 -5.36
CA SER A 214 -10.53 12.71 -4.87
C SER A 214 -11.71 13.62 -5.26
N GLY A 215 -12.23 13.48 -6.48
CA GLY A 215 -13.37 14.27 -6.96
C GLY A 215 -14.67 13.98 -6.22
N ARG A 216 -14.87 12.74 -5.76
CA ARG A 216 -16.03 12.34 -4.95
C ARG A 216 -16.09 13.12 -3.62
N LEU A 217 -14.94 13.40 -3.00
CA LEU A 217 -14.85 14.13 -1.73
C LEU A 217 -14.75 15.65 -1.90
N LEU A 218 -14.06 16.13 -2.94
CA LEU A 218 -13.81 17.56 -3.12
C LEU A 218 -14.99 18.31 -3.76
N GLY A 219 -15.81 17.62 -4.55
CA GLY A 219 -16.91 18.24 -5.30
C GLY A 219 -16.43 19.44 -6.14
N GLU A 220 -17.23 20.50 -6.16
CA GLU A 220 -16.96 21.70 -6.97
C GLU A 220 -15.75 22.52 -6.50
N ARG A 221 -15.24 22.27 -5.28
CA ARG A 221 -14.18 23.08 -4.66
C ARG A 221 -12.86 23.06 -5.44
N GLU A 222 -12.59 21.96 -6.13
CA GLU A 222 -11.36 21.72 -6.89
C GLU A 222 -11.65 21.32 -8.34
N ASP A 223 -12.80 21.72 -8.90
CA ASP A 223 -13.24 21.37 -10.26
C ASP A 223 -12.20 21.68 -11.33
N ARG A 224 -11.51 22.83 -11.18
CA ARG A 224 -10.42 23.22 -12.10
C ARG A 224 -9.28 22.22 -12.04
N LEU A 225 -8.82 21.85 -10.85
CA LEU A 225 -7.71 20.91 -10.69
C LEU A 225 -8.09 19.51 -11.15
N LEU A 226 -9.30 19.05 -10.84
CA LEU A 226 -9.86 17.78 -11.34
C LEU A 226 -9.89 17.77 -12.88
N HIS A 227 -10.37 18.84 -13.49
CA HIS A 227 -10.40 18.99 -14.94
C HIS A 227 -8.98 18.99 -15.55
N THR A 228 -8.03 19.69 -14.94
CA THR A 228 -6.63 19.68 -15.35
C THR A 228 -6.06 18.27 -15.32
N ARG A 229 -6.24 17.53 -14.23
CA ARG A 229 -5.69 16.16 -14.10
C ARG A 229 -6.32 15.19 -15.09
N ARG A 230 -7.63 15.27 -15.32
CA ARG A 230 -8.32 14.47 -16.37
C ARG A 230 -7.75 14.76 -17.77
N THR A 231 -7.54 16.03 -18.08
CA THR A 231 -6.94 16.46 -19.35
C THR A 231 -5.49 15.98 -19.49
N ASP A 232 -4.70 16.08 -18.42
CA ASP A 232 -3.32 15.59 -18.39
C ASP A 232 -3.26 14.07 -18.66
N ILE A 233 -4.12 13.28 -18.03
CA ILE A 233 -4.24 11.83 -18.25
C ILE A 233 -4.61 11.54 -19.71
N ALA A 234 -5.65 12.18 -20.24
CA ALA A 234 -6.10 11.97 -21.61
C ALA A 234 -5.00 12.30 -22.63
N ARG A 235 -4.24 13.37 -22.40
CA ARG A 235 -3.10 13.74 -23.23
C ARG A 235 -2.02 12.65 -23.24
N VAL A 236 -1.64 12.12 -22.07
CA VAL A 236 -0.62 11.05 -21.99
C VAL A 236 -1.15 9.76 -22.63
N ALA A 237 -2.41 9.38 -22.36
CA ALA A 237 -3.04 8.20 -22.97
C ALA A 237 -3.02 8.28 -24.50
N ASN A 238 -3.40 9.41 -25.09
CA ASN A 238 -3.37 9.62 -26.53
C ASN A 238 -1.95 9.57 -27.10
N ALA A 239 -0.98 10.21 -26.45
CA ALA A 239 0.42 10.20 -26.87
C ALA A 239 1.06 8.81 -26.82
N ARG A 240 0.50 7.89 -26.03
CA ARG A 240 0.96 6.51 -25.85
C ARG A 240 0.08 5.48 -26.57
N HIS A 241 -0.88 5.92 -27.38
CA HIS A 241 -1.82 5.06 -28.11
C HIS A 241 -2.65 4.13 -27.21
N LEU A 242 -3.07 4.63 -26.04
CA LEU A 242 -3.93 3.94 -25.07
C LEU A 242 -5.37 4.48 -25.08
N ASP A 243 -5.75 5.22 -26.13
CA ASP A 243 -7.00 5.98 -26.25
C ASP A 243 -8.26 5.12 -26.11
N GLU A 244 -8.24 3.87 -26.58
CA GLU A 244 -9.37 2.95 -26.39
C GLU A 244 -9.62 2.60 -24.92
N THR A 245 -8.55 2.51 -24.12
CA THR A 245 -8.63 2.17 -22.69
C THR A 245 -9.14 3.35 -21.85
N PHE A 246 -8.93 4.58 -22.31
CA PHE A 246 -9.16 5.80 -21.53
C PHE A 246 -10.14 6.80 -22.17
N ARG A 247 -10.97 6.33 -23.11
CA ARG A 247 -11.89 7.14 -23.93
C ARG A 247 -12.86 8.02 -23.13
N GLU A 248 -13.24 7.60 -21.91
CA GLU A 248 -14.21 8.30 -21.05
C GLU A 248 -13.60 9.36 -20.10
N ILE A 249 -12.27 9.52 -20.09
CA ILE A 249 -11.59 10.40 -19.11
C ILE A 249 -11.48 11.86 -19.58
N GLY A 250 -11.81 12.12 -20.85
CA GLY A 250 -11.85 13.49 -21.39
C GLY A 250 -12.81 14.41 -20.64
N PRO A 251 -12.68 15.74 -20.83
CA PRO A 251 -13.64 16.69 -20.29
C PRO A 251 -15.07 16.24 -20.57
N ARG A 252 -15.91 16.14 -19.53
CA ARG A 252 -17.36 16.04 -19.75
C ARG A 252 -17.73 17.24 -20.62
N ALA A 253 -18.28 16.99 -21.81
CA ALA A 253 -18.81 18.05 -22.64
C ALA A 253 -19.72 18.94 -21.78
N PRO A 254 -19.63 20.27 -21.88
CA PRO A 254 -20.52 21.15 -21.13
C PRO A 254 -21.96 20.68 -21.38
N ARG A 255 -22.76 20.56 -20.31
CA ARG A 255 -24.19 20.22 -20.42
C ARG A 255 -24.78 21.13 -21.49
N ARG A 256 -25.22 20.54 -22.61
CA ARG A 256 -25.93 21.29 -23.64
C ARG A 256 -27.07 22.02 -22.93
N PRO A 257 -27.23 23.35 -23.06
CA PRO A 257 -28.41 24.00 -22.53
C PRO A 257 -29.61 23.26 -23.10
N ALA A 258 -30.59 22.94 -22.25
CA ALA A 258 -31.86 22.40 -22.70
C ALA A 258 -32.34 23.30 -23.85
N GLY A 259 -32.43 22.75 -25.04
CA GLY A 259 -33.04 23.46 -26.16
C GLY A 259 -34.48 23.81 -25.75
N PRO A 260 -35.04 24.92 -26.23
CA PRO A 260 -36.41 25.29 -25.90
C PRO A 260 -37.32 24.11 -26.23
N ASP A 261 -38.16 23.73 -25.25
CA ASP A 261 -39.20 22.73 -25.43
C ASP A 261 -40.00 23.12 -26.69
N THR A 262 -39.84 22.34 -27.76
CA THR A 262 -40.76 22.41 -28.89
C THR A 262 -42.07 21.86 -28.39
N GLU A 263 -42.97 22.76 -27.98
CA GLU A 263 -44.39 22.48 -27.87
C GLU A 263 -44.87 21.92 -29.21
N ASP A 264 -45.27 20.65 -29.17
CA ASP A 264 -46.04 19.99 -30.23
C ASP A 264 -47.31 20.82 -30.47
N ILE A 265 -47.36 21.50 -31.62
CA ILE A 265 -48.61 22.06 -32.14
C ILE A 265 -49.37 20.89 -32.78
N PRO A 266 -50.56 20.50 -32.28
CA PRO A 266 -51.36 19.46 -32.92
C PRO A 266 -51.88 19.98 -34.26
N GLY A 267 -51.76 19.16 -35.30
CA GLY A 267 -52.28 19.47 -36.63
C GLY A 267 -53.79 19.69 -36.63
N GLU A 268 -54.22 20.75 -37.31
CA GLU A 268 -55.61 20.93 -37.75
C GLU A 268 -55.78 20.38 -39.18
N ASP A 269 -56.89 19.67 -39.37
CA ASP A 269 -57.45 19.19 -40.64
C ASP A 269 -57.79 20.33 -41.63
#